data_AF-A0A4Q2UV99-F1
#
_entry.id   AF-A0A4Q2UV99-F1
#
_cell.length_a   1.000
_cell.length_b   1.000
_cell.length_c   1.000
_cell.angle_alpha   90.00
_cell.angle_beta   90.00
_cell.angle_gamma   90.00
#
_symmetry.space_group_name_H-M   'P 1'
#
loop_
_entity.id
_entity.type
_entity.pdbx_description
1 polymer ?
#
loop_
_entity_poly.entity_id
_entity_poly.type
_entity_poly.pdbx_seq_one_letter_code
_entity_poly.pdbx_strand_id
1 'polypeptide(L)'
;MIKIGYTSRTIDSRLHEWAECGNGYPKLLDSLSGVRHPERVELLIHFELVEWWYAQRWCEHHRKAHIEWFKVDLERVRTVARLWCRWMQDANPYDRRGRLTALWAGHIEFLVQHDNPITAGAMVQIQKIEEGSDEVYEFIDDKVLRKKQDAVVKEEVEEE
;
A
#
# COMPACT_ATOMS: atom_id res chain seq x y z
N MET A 1 9.95 -1.74 14.96
CA MET A 1 10.15 -1.72 13.49
C MET A 1 9.36 -2.87 12.91
N ILE A 2 8.78 -2.69 11.74
CA ILE A 2 8.02 -3.70 11.03
C ILE A 2 8.81 -4.07 9.77
N LYS A 3 8.96 -5.37 9.51
CA LYS A 3 9.49 -5.87 8.24
C LYS A 3 8.32 -6.18 7.32
N ILE A 4 8.37 -5.69 6.09
CA ILE A 4 7.35 -5.94 5.09
C ILE A 4 7.99 -6.77 3.99
N GLY A 5 7.40 -7.93 3.66
CA GLY A 5 7.80 -8.61 2.44
C GLY A 5 6.91 -9.76 2.04
N TYR A 6 7.28 -10.42 0.93
CA TYR A 6 6.54 -11.55 0.39
C TYR A 6 7.32 -12.86 0.45
N THR A 7 6.61 -13.96 0.24
CA THR A 7 7.16 -15.29 0.04
C THR A 7 6.23 -16.12 -0.85
N SER A 8 6.79 -16.94 -1.73
CA SER A 8 6.07 -18.00 -2.46
C SER A 8 6.14 -19.36 -1.76
N ARG A 9 6.89 -19.44 -0.66
CA ARG A 9 7.00 -20.61 0.23
C ARG A 9 6.13 -20.42 1.46
N THR A 10 6.22 -21.33 2.43
CA THR A 10 5.56 -21.18 3.72
C THR A 10 6.06 -19.95 4.47
N ILE A 11 5.18 -19.35 5.27
CA ILE A 11 5.52 -18.21 6.13
C ILE A 11 6.61 -18.62 7.13
N ASP A 12 6.49 -19.80 7.74
CA ASP A 12 7.48 -20.29 8.71
C ASP A 12 8.89 -20.39 8.15
N SER A 13 9.04 -20.86 6.91
CA SER A 13 10.35 -20.90 6.24
C SER A 13 10.93 -19.50 6.05
N ARG A 14 10.08 -18.51 5.74
CA ARG A 14 10.50 -17.12 5.59
C ARG A 14 10.87 -16.47 6.92
N LEU A 15 10.12 -16.76 7.99
CA LEU A 15 10.43 -16.29 9.34
C LEU A 15 11.75 -16.88 9.85
N HIS A 16 12.05 -18.14 9.53
CA HIS A 16 13.32 -18.75 9.89
C HIS A 16 14.52 -18.03 9.24
N GLU A 17 14.46 -17.74 7.94
CA GLU A 17 15.50 -16.95 7.24
C GLU A 17 15.69 -15.56 7.85
N TRP A 18 14.59 -14.92 8.23
CA TRP A 18 14.65 -13.61 8.87
C TRP A 18 15.28 -13.67 10.25
N ALA A 19 15.12 -14.77 10.98
CA ALA A 19 15.76 -14.99 12.28
C ALA A 19 17.29 -15.05 12.18
N GLU A 20 17.83 -15.47 11.02
CA GLU A 20 19.28 -15.50 10.78
C GLU A 20 19.91 -14.09 10.73
N CYS A 21 19.11 -13.03 10.59
CA CYS A 21 19.60 -11.64 10.54
C CYS A 21 20.15 -11.09 11.88
N GLY A 22 20.22 -11.90 12.94
CA GLY A 22 20.77 -11.49 14.25
C GLY A 22 19.82 -10.69 15.14
N ASN A 23 18.57 -10.48 14.72
CA ASN A 23 17.56 -9.70 15.46
C ASN A 23 16.58 -10.58 16.27
N GLY A 24 16.92 -11.86 16.50
CA GLY A 24 16.04 -12.84 17.12
C GLY A 24 14.95 -13.37 16.18
N TYR A 25 14.13 -14.30 16.69
CA TYR A 25 13.06 -14.89 15.90
C TYR A 25 11.92 -13.88 15.68
N PRO A 26 11.54 -13.58 14.43
CA PRO A 26 10.52 -12.58 14.15
C PRO A 26 9.12 -13.05 14.58
N LYS A 27 8.34 -12.13 15.14
CA LYS A 27 6.92 -12.33 15.39
C LYS A 27 6.12 -12.02 14.13
N LEU A 28 5.31 -12.96 13.66
CA LEU A 28 4.32 -12.68 12.60
C LEU A 28 3.25 -11.72 13.14
N LEU A 29 3.07 -10.58 12.47
CA LEU A 29 2.08 -9.56 12.85
C LEU A 29 0.81 -9.63 12.00
N ASP A 30 0.95 -9.95 10.71
CA ASP A 30 -0.14 -10.15 9.77
C ASP A 30 0.38 -10.89 8.50
N SER A 31 -0.53 -11.43 7.70
CA SER A 31 -0.22 -12.04 6.41
C SER A 31 -1.41 -11.98 5.44
N LEU A 32 -1.15 -11.66 4.17
CA LEU A 32 -2.14 -11.71 3.09
C LEU A 32 -1.77 -12.86 2.13
N SER A 33 -2.74 -13.71 1.82
CA SER A 33 -2.58 -14.86 0.91
C SER A 33 -3.30 -14.62 -0.41
N GLY A 34 -2.96 -15.41 -1.44
CA GLY A 34 -3.60 -15.28 -2.76
C GLY A 34 -3.28 -13.97 -3.50
N VAL A 35 -2.22 -13.27 -3.10
CA VAL A 35 -1.84 -11.98 -3.68
C VAL A 35 -1.35 -12.15 -5.11
N ARG A 36 -2.01 -11.48 -6.06
CA ARG A 36 -1.56 -11.38 -7.45
C ARG A 36 -0.29 -10.52 -7.51
N HIS A 37 0.74 -11.00 -8.23
CA HIS A 37 2.03 -10.29 -8.37
C HIS A 37 2.64 -9.82 -7.02
N PRO A 38 2.90 -10.72 -6.05
CA PRO A 38 3.24 -10.34 -4.67
C PRO A 38 4.52 -9.51 -4.55
N GLU A 39 5.52 -9.74 -5.41
CA GLU A 39 6.75 -8.94 -5.47
C GLU A 39 6.48 -7.48 -5.85
N ARG A 40 5.56 -7.24 -6.78
CA ARG A 40 5.17 -5.87 -7.17
C ARG A 40 4.37 -5.19 -6.07
N VAL A 41 3.47 -5.93 -5.44
CA VAL A 41 2.72 -5.43 -4.29
C VAL A 41 3.65 -5.03 -3.15
N GLU A 42 4.66 -5.84 -2.82
CA GLU A 42 5.70 -5.47 -1.84
C GLU A 42 6.37 -4.15 -2.23
N LEU A 43 6.81 -4.02 -3.48
CA LEU A 43 7.49 -2.81 -3.95
C LEU A 43 6.61 -1.56 -3.85
N LEU A 44 5.32 -1.67 -4.18
CA LEU A 44 4.36 -0.57 -4.07
C LEU A 44 4.13 -0.16 -2.62
N ILE A 45 4.02 -1.13 -1.70
CA ILE A 45 3.93 -0.86 -0.26
C ILE A 45 5.19 -0.16 0.24
N HIS A 46 6.38 -0.62 -0.18
CA HIS A 46 7.66 0.01 0.20
C HIS A 46 7.74 1.45 -0.31
N PHE A 47 7.28 1.70 -1.55
CA PHE A 47 7.26 3.03 -2.15
C PHE A 47 6.35 3.99 -1.39
N GLU A 48 5.12 3.59 -1.10
CA GLU A 48 4.18 4.44 -0.35
C GLU A 48 4.64 4.70 1.09
N LEU A 49 5.34 3.75 1.71
CA LEU A 49 5.84 3.87 3.08
C LEU A 49 7.28 4.41 3.17
N VAL A 50 7.84 4.95 2.08
CA VAL A 50 9.26 5.34 2.00
C VAL A 50 9.65 6.39 3.04
N GLU A 51 8.72 7.25 3.47
CA GLU A 51 8.97 8.26 4.51
C GLU A 51 9.26 7.64 5.89
N TRP A 52 8.74 6.44 6.16
CA TRP A 52 9.00 5.68 7.39
C TRP A 52 10.10 4.63 7.22
N TRP A 53 10.78 4.64 6.07
CA TRP A 53 11.81 3.65 5.76
C TRP A 53 12.96 3.68 6.76
N TYR A 54 13.40 2.50 7.18
CA TYR A 54 14.54 2.30 8.05
C TYR A 54 15.56 1.40 7.38
N ALA A 55 16.62 2.00 6.83
CA ALA A 55 17.71 1.23 6.25
C ALA A 55 18.56 0.58 7.35
N GLN A 56 18.47 -0.75 7.51
CA GLN A 56 19.50 -1.49 8.24
C GLN A 56 20.69 -1.64 7.30
N ARG A 57 21.67 -0.73 7.45
CA ARG A 57 22.76 -0.49 6.50
C ARG A 57 23.66 -1.70 6.23
N TRP A 58 23.75 -2.64 7.17
CA TRP A 58 24.55 -3.85 6.99
C TRP A 58 24.01 -5.02 7.82
N CYS A 59 23.83 -6.18 7.19
CA CYS A 59 23.64 -7.46 7.85
C CYS A 59 24.87 -8.33 7.59
N GLU A 60 25.52 -8.79 8.66
CA GLU A 60 26.72 -9.61 8.57
C GLU A 60 26.43 -10.98 7.93
N HIS A 61 25.30 -11.59 8.27
CA HIS A 61 24.90 -12.90 7.75
C HIS A 61 24.60 -12.86 6.24
N HIS A 62 23.77 -11.92 5.81
CA HIS A 62 23.37 -11.79 4.40
C HIS A 62 24.34 -10.97 3.55
N ARG A 63 25.33 -10.32 4.17
CA ARG A 63 26.33 -9.43 3.53
C ARG A 63 25.70 -8.39 2.60
N LYS A 64 24.55 -7.84 3.02
CA LYS A 64 23.80 -6.80 2.29
C LYS A 64 23.04 -5.91 3.26
N ALA A 65 22.59 -4.75 2.78
CA ALA A 65 21.63 -3.92 3.50
C ALA A 65 20.23 -4.56 3.45
N HIS A 66 19.48 -4.45 4.55
CA HIS A 66 18.05 -4.74 4.53
C HIS A 66 17.29 -3.44 4.30
N ILE A 67 16.54 -3.40 3.21
CA ILE A 67 15.74 -2.25 2.79
C ILE A 67 14.26 -2.43 3.14
N GLU A 68 13.89 -3.53 3.79
CA GLU A 68 12.49 -3.89 3.99
C GLU A 68 11.96 -3.55 5.40
N TRP A 69 12.63 -2.68 6.14
CA TRP A 69 12.27 -2.29 7.51
C TRP A 69 11.66 -0.89 7.57
N PHE A 70 10.62 -0.73 8.40
CA PHE A 70 9.87 0.52 8.52
C PHE A 70 9.58 0.87 9.99
N LYS A 71 9.62 2.17 10.31
CA LYS A 71 9.24 2.78 11.59
C LYS A 71 7.86 3.41 11.48
N VAL A 72 6.86 2.56 11.31
CA VAL A 72 5.45 2.92 11.09
C VAL A 72 4.55 2.07 11.99
N ASP A 73 3.35 2.54 12.26
CA ASP A 73 2.35 1.77 13.01
C ASP A 73 1.80 0.59 12.19
N LEU A 74 1.34 -0.45 12.88
CA LEU A 74 0.87 -1.68 12.25
C LEU A 74 -0.42 -1.47 11.45
N GLU A 75 -1.29 -0.57 11.88
CA GLU A 75 -2.60 -0.37 11.23
C GLU A 75 -2.45 0.32 9.87
N ARG A 76 -1.53 1.28 9.76
CA ARG A 76 -1.15 1.89 8.49
C ARG A 76 -0.57 0.86 7.53
N VAL A 77 0.36 0.00 8.00
CA VAL A 77 0.91 -1.08 7.16
C VAL A 77 -0.17 -2.01 6.66
N ARG A 78 -1.11 -2.42 7.54
CA ARG A 78 -2.24 -3.27 7.16
C ARG A 78 -3.12 -2.62 6.11
N THR A 79 -3.45 -1.36 6.31
CA THR A 79 -4.30 -0.60 5.40
C THR A 79 -3.66 -0.49 4.02
N VAL A 80 -2.42 -0.01 3.94
CA VAL A 80 -1.67 0.13 2.69
C VAL A 80 -1.51 -1.22 1.99
N ALA A 81 -1.12 -2.28 2.72
CA ALA A 81 -0.96 -3.62 2.16
C ALA A 81 -2.27 -4.19 1.59
N ARG A 82 -3.38 -4.05 2.32
CA ARG A 82 -4.69 -4.53 1.87
C ARG A 82 -5.16 -3.78 0.64
N LEU A 83 -5.00 -2.46 0.59
CA LEU A 83 -5.42 -1.65 -0.55
C LEU A 83 -4.60 -1.96 -1.80
N TRP A 84 -3.27 -2.10 -1.70
CA TRP A 84 -2.45 -2.51 -2.85
C TRP A 84 -2.79 -3.91 -3.34
N CYS A 85 -3.01 -4.87 -2.43
CA CYS A 85 -3.46 -6.21 -2.81
C CYS A 85 -4.80 -6.16 -3.55
N ARG A 86 -5.76 -5.38 -3.01
CA ARG A 86 -7.09 -5.20 -3.61
C ARG A 86 -6.99 -4.60 -5.00
N TRP A 87 -6.30 -3.47 -5.15
CA TRP A 87 -6.12 -2.83 -6.45
C TRP A 87 -5.45 -3.76 -7.46
N MET A 88 -4.38 -4.45 -7.07
CA MET A 88 -3.68 -5.39 -7.95
C MET A 88 -4.60 -6.51 -8.43
N GLN A 89 -5.50 -6.98 -7.57
CA GLN A 89 -6.44 -8.06 -7.87
C GLN A 89 -7.61 -7.59 -8.75
N ASP A 90 -8.26 -6.48 -8.36
CA ASP A 90 -9.48 -5.98 -8.99
C ASP A 90 -9.15 -5.32 -10.34
N ALA A 91 -8.13 -4.46 -10.37
CA ALA A 91 -7.80 -3.67 -11.55
C ALA A 91 -6.92 -4.41 -12.58
N ASN A 92 -6.23 -5.49 -12.15
CA ASN A 92 -5.24 -6.23 -12.95
C ASN A 92 -4.39 -5.33 -13.87
N PRO A 93 -3.61 -4.40 -13.29
CA PRO A 93 -3.15 -3.20 -13.99
C PRO A 93 -1.98 -3.45 -14.96
N TYR A 94 -1.46 -4.68 -15.03
CA TYR A 94 -0.31 -5.03 -15.86
C TYR A 94 -0.67 -6.00 -16.99
N ASP A 95 -0.12 -5.76 -18.18
CA ASP A 95 -0.17 -6.65 -19.32
C ASP A 95 0.72 -7.90 -19.10
N ARG A 96 0.64 -8.86 -20.04
CA ARG A 96 1.44 -10.10 -20.00
C ARG A 96 2.95 -9.86 -20.08
N ARG A 97 3.39 -8.65 -20.45
CA ARG A 97 4.80 -8.24 -20.52
C ARG A 97 5.22 -7.49 -19.25
N GLY A 98 4.33 -7.36 -18.26
CA GLY A 98 4.59 -6.67 -17.00
C GLY A 98 4.59 -5.14 -17.11
N ARG A 99 3.99 -4.58 -18.17
CA ARG A 99 3.83 -3.13 -18.35
C ARG A 99 2.43 -2.71 -17.94
N LEU A 100 2.27 -1.48 -17.47
CA LEU A 100 0.92 -0.95 -17.18
C LEU A 100 0.05 -1.02 -18.44
N THR A 101 -1.23 -1.32 -18.28
CA THR A 101 -2.22 -1.16 -19.35
C THR A 101 -2.33 0.31 -19.73
N ALA A 102 -2.80 0.62 -20.95
CA ALA A 102 -2.92 2.00 -21.42
C ALA A 102 -3.80 2.86 -20.48
N LEU A 103 -4.87 2.27 -19.92
CA LEU A 103 -5.74 2.91 -18.94
C LEU A 103 -4.95 3.34 -17.69
N TRP A 104 -4.24 2.40 -17.06
CA TRP A 104 -3.49 2.69 -15.84
C TRP A 104 -2.27 3.57 -16.08
N ALA A 105 -1.61 3.45 -17.23
CA ALA A 105 -0.56 4.37 -17.62
C ALA A 105 -1.10 5.81 -17.69
N GLY A 106 -2.27 6.03 -18.30
CA GLY A 106 -2.92 7.34 -18.37
C GLY A 106 -3.26 7.92 -16.99
N HIS A 107 -3.82 7.13 -16.08
CA HIS A 107 -4.10 7.60 -14.72
C HIS A 107 -2.82 7.97 -13.96
N ILE A 108 -1.77 7.16 -14.04
CA ILE A 108 -0.49 7.45 -13.38
C ILE A 108 0.17 8.71 -13.97
N GLU A 109 0.16 8.86 -15.29
CA GLU A 109 0.67 10.07 -15.96
C GLU A 109 -0.09 11.31 -15.50
N PHE A 110 -1.43 11.24 -15.42
CA PHE A 110 -2.25 12.33 -14.90
C PHE A 110 -1.89 12.70 -13.47
N LEU A 111 -1.75 11.70 -12.58
CA LEU A 111 -1.39 11.96 -11.18
C LEU A 111 -0.03 12.65 -11.07
N VAL A 112 0.98 12.19 -11.82
CA VAL A 112 2.32 12.79 -11.84
C VAL A 112 2.29 14.21 -12.40
N GLN A 113 1.55 14.45 -13.48
CA GLN A 113 1.42 15.78 -14.10
C GLN A 113 0.81 16.82 -13.15
N HIS A 114 -0.06 16.38 -12.24
CA HIS A 114 -0.77 17.24 -11.30
C HIS A 114 -0.24 17.17 -9.87
N ASP A 115 0.95 16.58 -9.65
CA ASP A 115 1.59 16.42 -8.33
C ASP A 115 0.70 15.72 -7.29
N ASN A 116 -0.17 14.81 -7.76
CA ASN A 116 -1.01 14.00 -6.89
C ASN A 116 -0.25 12.74 -6.46
N PRO A 117 -0.25 12.39 -5.17
CA PRO A 117 0.50 11.23 -4.68
C PRO A 117 -0.11 9.91 -5.19
N ILE A 118 0.75 9.02 -5.66
CA ILE A 118 0.37 7.67 -6.10
C ILE A 118 0.31 6.77 -4.86
N THR A 119 -0.86 6.71 -4.24
CA THR A 119 -1.15 5.89 -3.05
C THR A 119 -2.11 4.75 -3.37
N ALA A 120 -2.09 3.70 -2.55
CA ALA A 120 -3.03 2.60 -2.66
C ALA A 120 -4.49 3.07 -2.58
N GLY A 121 -4.75 4.07 -1.73
CA GLY A 121 -6.07 4.69 -1.59
C GLY A 121 -6.53 5.35 -2.88
N ALA A 122 -5.68 6.17 -3.51
CA ALA A 122 -5.99 6.81 -4.78
C ALA A 122 -6.21 5.77 -5.90
N MET A 123 -5.38 4.73 -5.95
CA MET A 123 -5.52 3.69 -6.97
C MET A 123 -6.83 2.92 -6.84
N VAL A 124 -7.22 2.54 -5.62
CA VAL A 124 -8.52 1.87 -5.37
C VAL A 124 -9.69 2.79 -5.69
N GLN A 125 -9.60 4.08 -5.35
CA GLN A 125 -10.66 5.04 -5.64
C GLN A 125 -10.85 5.25 -7.14
N ILE A 126 -9.77 5.42 -7.90
CA ILE A 126 -9.83 5.51 -9.36
C ILE A 126 -10.49 4.24 -9.94
N GLN A 127 -10.08 3.05 -9.50
CA GLN A 127 -10.68 1.80 -9.99
C GLN A 127 -12.19 1.76 -9.74
N LYS A 128 -12.66 2.13 -8.55
CA LYS A 128 -14.09 2.13 -8.23
C LYS A 128 -14.89 3.10 -9.09
N ILE A 129 -14.31 4.26 -9.40
CA ILE A 129 -14.92 5.25 -10.30
C ILE A 129 -15.02 4.68 -11.71
N GLU A 130 -13.94 4.09 -12.23
CA GLU A 130 -13.91 3.48 -13.58
C GLU A 130 -14.89 2.31 -13.72
N GLU A 131 -15.09 1.54 -12.65
CA GLU A 131 -16.10 0.47 -12.59
C GLU A 131 -17.54 0.98 -12.39
N GLY A 132 -17.73 2.27 -12.12
CA GLY A 132 -19.02 2.86 -11.77
C GLY A 132 -19.55 2.41 -10.41
N SER A 133 -18.69 1.87 -9.53
CA SER A 133 -19.03 1.45 -8.17
C SER A 133 -19.13 2.62 -7.20
N ASP A 134 -18.38 3.69 -7.46
CA ASP A 134 -18.52 4.96 -6.76
C ASP A 134 -19.16 5.98 -7.72
N GLU A 135 -20.25 6.62 -7.31
CA GLU A 135 -20.92 7.63 -8.13
C GLU A 135 -20.11 8.93 -8.13
N VAL A 136 -19.49 9.27 -9.27
CA VAL A 136 -18.73 10.52 -9.46
C VAL A 136 -19.55 11.76 -9.07
N TYR A 137 -20.87 11.71 -9.24
CA TYR A 137 -21.77 12.81 -8.88
C TYR A 137 -21.80 13.11 -7.38
N GLU A 138 -21.58 12.13 -6.49
CA GLU A 138 -21.49 12.41 -5.05
C GLU A 138 -20.26 13.25 -4.68
N PHE A 139 -19.19 13.18 -5.49
CA PHE A 139 -17.98 13.98 -5.29
C PHE A 139 -18.10 15.39 -5.87
N ILE A 140 -19.02 15.61 -6.81
CA ILE A 140 -19.25 16.90 -7.47
C ILE A 140 -20.49 17.60 -6.86
N ASP A 141 -21.34 16.89 -6.12
CA ASP A 141 -22.49 17.48 -5.44
C ASP A 141 -22.03 18.36 -4.26
N ASP A 142 -21.93 19.64 -4.58
CA ASP A 142 -21.58 20.75 -3.69
C ASP A 142 -22.42 20.76 -2.39
N LYS A 143 -23.64 20.23 -2.39
CA LYS A 143 -24.47 20.12 -1.17
C LYS A 143 -24.03 18.98 -0.25
N VAL A 144 -23.59 17.86 -0.81
CA VAL A 144 -23.08 16.71 -0.04
C VAL A 144 -21.72 17.05 0.56
N LEU A 145 -20.85 17.71 -0.21
CA LEU A 145 -19.56 18.19 0.26
C LEU A 145 -19.69 19.16 1.45
N ARG A 146 -20.59 20.15 1.35
CA ARG A 146 -20.87 21.10 2.44
C ARG A 146 -21.41 20.41 3.69
N LYS A 147 -22.33 19.45 3.53
CA LYS A 147 -22.85 18.67 4.68
C LYS A 147 -21.77 17.83 5.38
N LYS A 148 -20.84 17.24 4.62
CA LYS A 148 -19.71 16.49 5.21
C LYS A 148 -18.78 17.42 5.97
N GLN A 149 -18.46 18.60 5.42
CA GLN A 149 -17.68 19.62 6.14
C GLN A 149 -18.36 20.05 7.44
N ASP A 150 -19.66 20.32 7.41
CA ASP A 150 -20.42 20.72 8.60
C ASP A 150 -20.48 19.62 9.67
N ALA A 151 -20.42 18.34 9.29
CA ALA A 151 -20.41 17.22 10.22
C ALA A 151 -19.06 17.05 10.90
N VAL A 152 -17.96 17.13 10.13
CA VAL A 152 -16.59 17.05 10.67
C VAL A 152 -16.31 18.20 11.64
N VAL A 153 -16.73 19.42 11.29
CA VAL A 153 -16.57 20.60 12.17
C VAL A 153 -17.37 20.43 13.47
N LYS A 154 -18.51 19.75 13.44
CA LYS A 154 -19.29 19.50 14.66
C LYS A 154 -18.64 18.45 15.56
N GLU A 155 -18.07 17.39 15.00
CA GLU A 155 -17.34 16.37 15.76
C GLU A 155 -16.08 16.97 16.42
N GLU A 156 -15.35 17.85 15.73
CA GLU A 156 -14.18 18.54 16.31
C GLU A 156 -14.56 19.50 17.45
N VAL A 157 -15.75 20.12 17.41
CA VAL A 157 -16.24 21.03 18.46
C VAL A 157 -16.76 20.27 19.69
N GLU A 158 -17.14 19.01 19.55
CA GLU A 158 -17.61 18.17 20.66
C GLU A 158 -16.45 17.44 21.39
N GLU A 159 -15.24 17.42 20.81
CA GLU A 159 -14.03 16.82 21.41
C GLU A 159 -13.09 17.82 22.14
N GLU A 160 -13.41 19.12 22.16
CA GLU A 160 -12.75 20.17 22.99
C GLU A 160 -13.49 20.45 24.31
#